data_AF-A0A954GPW5-F1
#
_entry.id   AF-A0A954GPW5-F1
#
_cell.length_a   1.000
_cell.length_b   1.000
_cell.length_c   1.000
_cell.angle_alpha   90.00
_cell.angle_beta   90.00
_cell.angle_gamma   90.00
#
_symmetry.space_group_name_H-M   'P 1'
#
loop_
_entity.id
_entity.type
_entity.pdbx_description
1 polymer ?
#
loop_
_entity_poly.entity_id
_entity_poly.type
_entity_poly.pdbx_seq_one_letter_code
_entity_poly.pdbx_strand_id
1 'polypeptide(L)'
;MSIRVGLRHVTEYRYDRLVNLGPQIVRLRPAPHCRTPIRSYSLEIEPKQHFINWQQDPHGNFQARLVFDEPTDVFRIGVDLVADLTVINPFDFFIEEGAEEFPFEYDPELKKTLQPFLECLPPTPLYKSYLRSI
;
A
#
# COMPACT_ATOMS: atom_id res chain seq x y z
N MET A 1 1.27 -8.68 25.50
CA MET A 1 2.42 -7.77 25.37
C MET A 1 2.62 -7.49 23.88
N SER A 2 2.61 -6.24 23.44
CA SER A 2 2.91 -5.89 22.04
C SER A 2 4.41 -5.65 21.88
N ILE A 3 4.99 -6.16 20.79
CA ILE A 3 6.37 -5.83 20.41
C ILE A 3 6.31 -4.48 19.72
N ARG A 4 7.14 -3.52 20.17
CA ARG A 4 7.32 -2.25 19.46
C ARG A 4 8.47 -2.37 18.47
N VAL A 5 8.19 -2.05 17.21
CA VAL A 5 9.19 -2.07 16.14
C VAL A 5 9.33 -0.67 15.56
N GLY A 6 10.56 -0.17 15.54
CA GLY A 6 10.95 0.99 14.74
C GLY A 6 11.36 0.53 13.35
N LEU A 7 10.81 1.16 12.32
CA LEU A 7 11.09 0.87 10.92
C LEU A 7 11.60 2.15 10.25
N ARG A 8 12.77 2.06 9.62
CA ARG A 8 13.34 3.14 8.79
C ARG A 8 13.42 2.66 7.36
N HIS A 9 12.75 3.37 6.46
CA HIS A 9 12.83 3.16 5.03
C HIS A 9 13.50 4.37 4.38
N VAL A 10 14.49 4.13 3.54
CA VAL A 10 15.15 5.18 2.75
C VAL A 10 15.22 4.71 1.31
N THR A 11 14.70 5.54 0.41
CA THR A 11 14.92 5.42 -1.03
C THR A 11 15.67 6.66 -1.49
N GLU A 12 16.76 6.46 -2.24
CA GLU A 12 17.61 7.54 -2.74
C GLU A 12 17.89 7.34 -4.23
N TYR A 13 17.64 8.38 -5.00
CA TYR A 13 17.99 8.50 -6.40
C TYR A 13 19.09 9.54 -6.53
N ARG A 14 20.20 9.17 -7.17
CA ARG A 14 21.29 10.08 -7.53
C ARG A 14 21.37 10.21 -9.03
N TYR A 15 21.49 11.44 -9.51
CA TYR A 15 21.61 11.77 -10.90
C TYR A 15 23.04 12.23 -11.19
N ASP A 16 23.53 11.95 -12.39
CA ASP A 16 24.86 12.36 -12.86
C ASP A 16 24.95 13.85 -13.20
N ARG A 17 23.81 14.55 -13.18
CA ARG A 17 23.65 15.99 -13.45
C ARG A 17 22.42 16.54 -12.74
N LEU A 18 22.30 17.86 -12.69
CA LEU A 18 21.07 18.52 -12.23
C LEU A 18 19.90 18.20 -13.17
N VAL A 19 18.79 17.74 -12.58
CA VAL A 19 17.54 17.43 -13.28
C VAL A 19 16.37 18.18 -12.66
N ASN A 20 15.39 18.51 -13.49
CA ASN A 20 14.10 19.02 -13.01
C ASN A 20 13.22 17.82 -12.63
N LEU A 21 12.78 17.78 -11.37
CA LEU A 21 11.84 16.76 -10.92
C LEU A 21 10.42 17.18 -11.28
N GLY A 22 9.72 16.36 -12.08
CA GLY A 22 8.27 16.49 -12.24
C GLY A 22 7.53 16.18 -10.92
N PRO A 23 6.21 16.41 -10.86
CA PRO A 23 5.41 16.11 -9.67
C PRO A 23 5.56 14.66 -9.22
N GLN A 24 5.83 14.45 -7.93
CA GLN A 24 6.01 13.12 -7.33
C GLN A 24 4.82 12.77 -6.43
N ILE A 25 4.53 11.47 -6.31
CA ILE A 25 3.52 10.94 -5.39
C ILE A 25 4.17 9.89 -4.50
N VAL A 26 4.21 10.15 -3.19
CA VAL A 26 4.74 9.23 -2.19
C VAL A 26 3.59 8.60 -1.41
N ARG A 27 3.52 7.26 -1.42
CA ARG A 27 2.48 6.44 -0.77
C ARG A 27 3.04 5.56 0.36
N LEU A 28 4.04 6.08 1.08
CA LEU A 28 4.75 5.36 2.13
C LEU A 28 4.20 5.60 3.53
N ARG A 29 3.06 6.30 3.65
CA ARG A 29 2.32 6.43 4.90
C ARG A 29 1.33 5.27 5.02
N PRO A 30 1.36 4.49 6.11
CA PRO A 30 0.39 3.42 6.32
C PRO A 30 -1.06 3.92 6.26
N ALA A 31 -1.96 3.08 5.76
CA ALA A 31 -3.38 3.39 5.67
C ALA A 31 -3.98 3.65 7.07
N PRO A 32 -4.90 4.63 7.23
CA PRO A 32 -5.52 4.94 8.52
C PRO A 32 -6.22 3.74 9.18
N HIS A 33 -6.73 2.82 8.36
CA HIS A 33 -7.50 1.65 8.77
C HIS A 33 -6.64 0.37 8.88
N CYS A 34 -5.31 0.48 8.84
CA CYS A 34 -4.45 -0.68 9.03
C CYS A 34 -4.64 -1.27 10.44
N ARG A 35 -4.67 -2.61 10.56
CA ARG A 35 -4.88 -3.29 11.84
C ARG A 35 -3.71 -3.10 12.80
N THR A 36 -2.50 -2.86 12.27
CA THR A 36 -1.28 -2.60 13.05
C THR A 36 -1.25 -1.13 13.49
N PRO A 37 -1.34 -0.82 14.78
CA PRO A 37 -1.32 0.56 15.25
C PRO A 37 0.03 1.24 14.96
N ILE A 38 -0.01 2.37 14.28
CA ILE A 38 1.17 3.22 14.03
C ILE A 38 1.22 4.32 15.10
N ARG A 39 2.25 4.27 15.95
CA ARG A 39 2.42 5.20 17.08
C ARG A 39 3.08 6.50 16.67
N SER A 40 4.01 6.44 15.73
CA SER A 40 4.64 7.62 15.15
C SER A 40 4.99 7.37 13.70
N TYR A 41 5.04 8.45 12.93
CA TYR A 41 5.40 8.48 11.53
C TYR A 41 6.09 9.81 11.23
N SER A 42 7.18 9.78 10.49
CA SER A 42 7.83 10.94 9.88
C SER A 42 8.04 10.70 8.38
N LEU A 43 8.03 11.79 7.63
CA LEU A 43 8.43 11.82 6.22
C LEU A 43 9.50 12.89 6.05
N GLU A 44 10.68 12.47 5.61
CA GLU A 44 11.79 13.34 5.25
C GLU A 44 11.96 13.30 3.73
N ILE A 45 11.97 14.47 3.09
CA ILE A 45 12.19 14.59 1.65
C ILE A 45 13.44 15.45 1.42
N GLU A 46 14.25 15.06 0.44
CA GLU A 46 15.29 15.90 -0.15
C GLU A 46 15.08 15.95 -1.67
N PRO A 47 15.15 17.13 -2.32
CA PRO A 47 15.56 18.44 -1.78
C PRO A 47 14.64 19.01 -0.68
N LYS A 48 15.20 19.78 0.26
CA LYS A 48 14.44 20.34 1.40
C LYS A 48 13.43 21.40 0.98
N GLN A 49 13.73 22.15 -0.08
CA GLN A 49 12.81 23.11 -0.66
C GLN A 49 11.89 22.40 -1.65
N HIS A 50 10.65 22.18 -1.22
CA HIS A 50 9.59 21.59 -2.03
C HIS A 50 8.24 22.00 -1.46
N PHE A 51 7.21 21.94 -2.30
CA PHE A 51 5.83 22.00 -1.85
C PHE A 51 5.33 20.58 -1.59
N ILE A 52 4.64 20.37 -0.47
CA ILE A 52 3.98 19.10 -0.13
C ILE A 52 2.49 19.33 0.13
N ASN A 53 1.65 18.56 -0.55
CA ASN A 53 0.22 18.50 -0.29
C ASN A 53 -0.19 17.06 0.07
N TRP A 54 -0.83 16.89 1.22
CA TRP A 54 -1.35 15.61 1.66
C TRP A 54 -2.80 15.43 1.22
N GLN A 55 -3.09 14.30 0.58
CA GLN A 55 -4.42 13.94 0.10
C GLN A 55 -4.76 12.50 0.48
N GLN A 56 -6.04 12.14 0.36
CA GLN A 56 -6.48 10.76 0.42
C GLN A 56 -7.01 10.32 -0.95
N ASP A 57 -6.70 9.09 -1.35
CA ASP A 57 -7.35 8.46 -2.50
C ASP A 57 -8.78 7.98 -2.15
N PRO A 58 -9.58 7.51 -3.14
CA PRO A 58 -10.91 6.96 -2.87
C PRO A 58 -10.94 5.75 -1.91
N HIS A 59 -9.81 5.09 -1.68
CA HIS A 59 -9.66 3.99 -0.73
C HIS A 59 -9.18 4.47 0.66
N GLY A 60 -9.04 5.78 0.87
CA GLY A 60 -8.61 6.39 2.12
C GLY A 60 -7.10 6.33 2.37
N ASN A 61 -6.28 5.95 1.39
CA ASN A 61 -4.83 5.92 1.53
C ASN A 61 -4.25 7.33 1.47
N PHE A 62 -3.32 7.65 2.37
CA PHE A 62 -2.60 8.92 2.33
C PHE A 62 -1.59 8.98 1.19
N GLN A 63 -1.60 10.09 0.47
CA GLN A 63 -0.68 10.39 -0.62
C GLN A 63 -0.04 11.75 -0.39
N ALA A 64 1.29 11.79 -0.30
CA ALA A 64 2.06 13.03 -0.33
C ALA A 64 2.35 13.38 -1.79
N ARG A 65 1.76 14.47 -2.28
CA ARG A 65 2.07 15.06 -3.58
C ARG A 65 3.15 16.12 -3.41
N LEU A 66 4.28 15.91 -4.07
CA LEU A 66 5.45 16.77 -3.98
C LEU A 66 5.67 17.49 -5.31
N VAL A 67 6.00 18.77 -5.23
CA VAL A 67 6.43 19.59 -6.37
C VAL A 67 7.73 20.29 -6.00
N PHE A 68 8.66 20.31 -6.94
CA PHE A 68 9.99 20.89 -6.78
C PHE A 68 10.19 21.97 -7.84
N ASP A 69 10.62 23.15 -7.42
CA ASP A 69 10.83 24.28 -8.33
C ASP A 69 12.28 24.34 -8.83
N GLU A 70 13.23 23.87 -8.02
CA GLU A 70 14.66 23.94 -8.31
C GLU A 70 15.21 22.60 -8.85
N PRO A 71 16.16 22.64 -9.80
CA PRO A 71 16.87 21.45 -10.25
C PRO A 71 17.65 20.78 -9.11
N THR A 72 17.78 19.46 -9.16
CA THR A 72 18.56 18.70 -8.18
C THR A 72 19.29 17.52 -8.81
N ASP A 73 20.37 17.08 -8.19
CA ASP A 73 21.11 15.86 -8.50
C ASP A 73 20.79 14.71 -7.52
N VAL A 74 19.95 14.95 -6.50
CA VAL A 74 19.54 13.94 -5.51
C VAL A 74 18.05 14.06 -5.19
N PHE A 75 17.33 12.94 -5.25
CA PHE A 75 15.98 12.82 -4.71
C PHE A 75 15.95 11.72 -3.65
N ARG A 76 15.69 12.09 -2.40
CA ARG A 76 15.70 11.16 -1.26
C ARG A 76 14.39 11.21 -0.51
N ILE A 77 13.87 10.03 -0.19
CA ILE A 77 12.66 9.81 0.60
C ILE A 77 13.04 8.99 1.82
N GLY A 78 12.93 9.59 3.01
CA GLY A 78 13.09 8.93 4.30
C GLY A 78 11.74 8.80 5.00
N VAL A 79 11.44 7.61 5.53
CA VAL A 79 10.29 7.37 6.40
C VAL A 79 10.77 6.65 7.64
N ASP A 80 10.45 7.21 8.81
CA ASP A 80 10.56 6.49 10.07
C ASP A 80 9.15 6.26 10.64
N LEU A 81 8.89 5.05 11.13
CA LEU A 81 7.64 4.73 11.81
C LEU A 81 7.89 3.83 13.01
N VAL A 82 7.05 3.98 14.03
CA VAL A 82 6.99 3.05 15.16
C VAL A 82 5.65 2.34 15.12
N ALA A 83 5.67 1.03 15.00
CA ALA A 83 4.49 0.18 14.94
C ALA A 83 4.41 -0.75 16.17
N ASP A 84 3.18 -0.97 16.64
CA ASP A 84 2.88 -2.00 17.63
C ASP A 84 2.54 -3.30 16.91
N LEU A 85 3.45 -4.26 16.91
CA LEU A 85 3.18 -5.61 16.44
C LEU A 85 2.43 -6.37 17.55
N THR A 86 1.12 -6.27 17.50
CA THR A 86 0.20 -7.12 18.25
C THR A 86 -0.06 -8.41 17.48
N VAL A 87 -0.16 -9.53 18.19
CA VAL A 87 -0.65 -10.78 17.59
C VAL A 87 -2.12 -10.55 17.20
N ILE A 88 -2.43 -10.72 15.92
CA ILE A 88 -3.79 -10.65 15.39
C ILE A 88 -4.20 -12.09 15.09
N ASN A 89 -5.34 -12.53 15.61
CA ASN A 89 -5.91 -13.82 15.23
C ASN A 89 -6.45 -13.69 13.78
N PRO A 90 -5.88 -14.40 12.79
CA PRO A 90 -6.36 -14.33 11.42
C PRO A 90 -7.74 -14.97 11.25
N PHE A 91 -8.20 -15.77 12.21
CA PHE A 91 -9.48 -16.48 12.21
C PHE A 91 -10.56 -15.80 13.08
N ASP A 92 -10.32 -14.57 13.53
CA ASP A 92 -11.28 -13.80 14.32
C ASP A 92 -12.31 -13.12 13.40
N PHE A 93 -13.12 -13.94 12.74
CA PHE A 93 -14.23 -13.55 11.87
C PHE A 93 -15.33 -14.62 11.89
N PHE A 94 -16.54 -14.22 11.53
CA PHE A 94 -17.65 -15.15 11.29
C PHE A 94 -17.73 -15.47 9.80
N ILE A 95 -18.08 -16.73 9.50
CA ILE A 95 -18.44 -17.13 8.14
C ILE A 95 -19.94 -16.88 7.98
N GLU A 96 -20.35 -16.30 6.85
CA GLU A 96 -21.77 -16.17 6.51
C GLU A 96 -22.37 -17.56 6.24
N GLU A 97 -23.62 -17.81 6.63
CA GLU A 97 -24.27 -19.13 6.50
C GLU A 97 -24.17 -19.71 5.06
N GLY A 98 -24.23 -18.85 4.04
CA GLY A 98 -24.13 -19.26 2.63
C GLY A 98 -22.71 -19.56 2.13
N ALA A 99 -21.68 -19.34 2.95
CA ALA A 99 -20.26 -19.46 2.57
C ALA A 99 -19.50 -20.49 3.42
N GLU A 100 -20.20 -21.36 4.16
CA GLU A 100 -19.58 -22.42 4.98
C GLU A 100 -18.89 -23.50 4.12
N GLU A 101 -19.43 -23.78 2.94
CA GLU A 101 -18.89 -24.76 2.00
C GLU A 101 -18.53 -24.11 0.66
N PHE A 102 -17.44 -24.56 0.04
CA PHE A 102 -17.03 -24.12 -1.28
C PHE A 102 -17.48 -25.13 -2.35
N PRO A 103 -18.03 -24.70 -3.50
CA PRO A 103 -18.22 -23.31 -3.94
C PRO A 103 -19.48 -22.64 -3.36
N PHE A 104 -19.44 -21.32 -3.19
CA PHE A 104 -20.58 -20.49 -2.80
C PHE A 104 -20.82 -19.33 -3.78
N GLU A 105 -21.98 -18.68 -3.68
CA GLU A 105 -22.31 -17.48 -4.46
C GLU A 105 -22.47 -16.25 -3.56
N TYR A 106 -21.96 -15.10 -4.02
CA TYR A 106 -22.17 -13.82 -3.35
C TYR A 106 -23.59 -13.30 -3.58
N ASP A 107 -24.17 -12.64 -2.57
CA ASP A 107 -25.39 -11.84 -2.71
C ASP A 107 -25.31 -10.89 -3.93
N PRO A 108 -26.41 -10.68 -4.70
CA PRO A 108 -26.37 -9.87 -5.91
C PRO A 108 -25.78 -8.47 -5.75
N GLU A 109 -26.04 -7.77 -4.65
CA GLU A 109 -25.52 -6.42 -4.41
C GLU A 109 -24.01 -6.45 -4.10
N LEU A 110 -23.60 -7.42 -3.27
CA LEU A 110 -22.20 -7.62 -2.93
C LEU A 110 -21.40 -8.05 -4.16
N LYS A 111 -21.93 -9.00 -4.95
CA LYS A 111 -21.33 -9.48 -6.20
C LYS A 111 -21.06 -8.35 -7.18
N LYS A 112 -22.00 -7.41 -7.31
CA LYS A 112 -21.84 -6.21 -8.17
C LYS A 112 -20.67 -5.34 -7.70
N THR A 113 -20.52 -5.15 -6.40
CA THR A 113 -19.43 -4.36 -5.82
C THR A 113 -18.08 -5.07 -5.92
N LEU A 114 -18.10 -6.40 -5.83
CA LEU A 114 -16.92 -7.26 -5.96
C LEU A 114 -16.51 -7.57 -7.40
N GLN A 115 -17.33 -7.21 -8.40
CA GLN A 115 -17.11 -7.55 -9.80
C GLN A 115 -15.68 -7.29 -10.31
N PRO A 116 -15.01 -6.17 -9.98
CA PRO A 116 -13.62 -5.93 -10.41
C PRO A 116 -12.61 -6.95 -9.86
N PHE A 117 -12.92 -7.62 -8.74
CA PHE A 117 -12.07 -8.62 -8.11
C PHE A 117 -12.41 -10.05 -8.53
N LEU A 118 -13.57 -10.26 -9.18
CA LEU A 118 -14.04 -11.56 -9.65
C LEU A 118 -13.64 -11.82 -11.12
N GLU A 119 -13.02 -10.86 -11.79
CA GLU A 119 -12.57 -11.00 -13.17
C GLU A 119 -11.37 -11.94 -13.25
N CYS A 120 -11.58 -13.12 -13.84
CA CYS A 120 -10.49 -14.07 -14.08
C CYS A 120 -9.78 -13.75 -15.40
N LEU A 121 -8.46 -13.60 -15.34
CA LEU A 121 -7.63 -13.54 -16.54
C LEU A 121 -7.58 -14.89 -17.26
N PRO A 122 -7.36 -14.91 -18.58
CA PRO A 122 -7.20 -16.16 -19.31
C PRO A 122 -6.01 -16.96 -18.75
N PRO A 123 -6.16 -18.28 -18.54
CA PRO A 123 -5.11 -19.07 -17.92
C PRO A 123 -3.86 -19.11 -18.80
N THR A 124 -2.71 -18.80 -18.20
CA THR A 124 -1.40 -18.85 -18.87
C THR A 124 -0.98 -20.30 -19.14
N PRO A 125 -0.02 -20.57 -20.06
CA PRO A 125 0.41 -21.94 -20.35
C PRO A 125 0.89 -22.71 -19.12
N LEU A 126 1.66 -22.07 -18.23
CA LEU A 126 2.13 -22.69 -16.98
C LEU A 126 0.96 -23.01 -16.04
N TYR A 127 0.00 -22.09 -15.90
CA TYR A 127 -1.18 -22.32 -15.08
C TYR A 127 -2.06 -23.45 -15.63
N LYS A 128 -2.26 -23.51 -16.96
CA LYS A 128 -2.94 -24.64 -17.62
C LYS A 128 -2.22 -25.97 -17.38
N SER A 129 -0.88 -25.97 -17.39
CA SER A 129 -0.10 -27.17 -17.10
C SER A 129 -0.29 -27.63 -15.65
N TYR A 130 -0.29 -26.70 -14.70
CA TYR A 130 -0.54 -26.98 -13.29
C TYR A 130 -1.95 -27.55 -13.07
N LEU A 131 -2.99 -26.92 -13.64
CA LEU A 131 -4.38 -27.39 -13.53
C LEU A 131 -4.59 -28.82 -14.08
N ARG A 132 -3.75 -29.28 -15.01
CA ARG A 132 -3.80 -30.66 -15.53
C ARG A 132 -3.10 -31.68 -14.63
N SER A 133 -2.30 -31.23 -13.67
CA SER A 133 -1.56 -32.10 -12.74
C SER A 133 -2.31 -32.40 -11.44
N ILE A 134 -3.44 -31.71 -11.21
CA ILE A 134 -4.33 -31.89 -10.06
C ILE A 134 -5.56 -32.68 -10.47
#